data_AF-A0AAE3EKP4-F1
#
_entry.id   AF-A0AAE3EKP4-F1
#
_cell.length_a   1.000
_cell.length_b   1.000
_cell.length_c   1.000
_cell.angle_alpha   90.00
_cell.angle_beta   90.00
_cell.angle_gamma   90.00
#
_symmetry.space_group_name_H-M   'P 1'
#
loop_
_entity.id
_entity.type
_entity.pdbx_description
1 polymer ?
#
loop_
_entity_poly.entity_id
_entity_poly.type
_entity_poly.pdbx_seq_one_letter_code
_entity_poly.pdbx_strand_id
1 'polypeptide(L)'
;MNEQERQDLDELEAILFRIEGTALPVTTGFRIDTADKAAWAGRKIVEAEDRIDHQRTVAEEYKRRIDEWFERTIREDRASINYLREMLKPFVLAEIQGLKKGKTLKYFGVNIAMRKLPDKADIEDEDAAILYCEEHLPQVVEIRKTLVKSVLKRALVEGYEIPGVELTPGPEEMYISGDKSHATSGQTNAA
;
A
#
# COMPACT_ATOMS: atom_id res chain seq x y z
N MET A 1 5.00 -60.34 5.67
CA MET A 1 6.11 -59.41 5.40
C MET A 1 6.61 -59.74 4.01
N ASN A 2 6.24 -58.91 3.05
CA ASN A 2 6.54 -59.11 1.63
C ASN A 2 8.01 -58.74 1.34
N GLU A 3 8.55 -59.27 0.24
CA GLU A 3 9.95 -59.01 -0.19
C GLU A 3 10.26 -57.51 -0.28
N GLN A 4 9.28 -56.73 -0.74
CA GLN A 4 9.36 -55.28 -0.83
C GLN A 4 9.50 -54.59 0.54
N GLU A 5 8.74 -55.06 1.54
CA GLU A 5 8.79 -54.50 2.90
C GLU A 5 10.13 -54.83 3.59
N ARG A 6 10.78 -55.93 3.21
CA ARG A 6 12.13 -56.27 3.67
C ARG A 6 13.20 -55.39 3.02
N GLN A 7 13.09 -55.13 1.71
CA GLN A 7 13.99 -54.21 1.03
C GLN A 7 13.88 -52.78 1.55
N ASP A 8 12.66 -52.31 1.81
CA ASP A 8 12.43 -50.98 2.37
C ASP A 8 12.98 -50.88 3.80
N LEU A 9 12.90 -51.94 4.61
CA LEU A 9 13.50 -51.99 5.94
C LEU A 9 15.03 -52.04 5.92
N ASP A 10 15.63 -52.80 4.99
CA ASP A 10 17.09 -52.86 4.83
C ASP A 10 17.66 -51.51 4.31
N GLU A 11 16.94 -50.81 3.42
CA GLU A 11 17.30 -49.45 3.01
C GLU A 11 17.20 -48.45 4.16
N LEU A 12 16.15 -48.54 4.98
CA LEU A 12 15.98 -47.69 6.15
C LEU A 12 17.03 -47.97 7.23
N GLU A 13 17.39 -49.23 7.48
CA GLU A 13 18.50 -49.61 8.37
C GLU A 13 19.84 -49.11 7.84
N ALA A 14 20.11 -49.21 6.53
CA ALA A 14 21.34 -48.70 5.93
C ALA A 14 21.45 -47.16 6.02
N ILE A 15 20.32 -46.45 5.95
CA ILE A 15 20.26 -45.00 6.16
C ILE A 15 20.46 -44.65 7.63
N LEU A 16 19.86 -45.41 8.56
CA LEU A 16 20.01 -45.18 10.00
C LEU A 16 21.42 -45.48 10.51
N PHE A 17 22.06 -46.57 10.05
CA PHE A 17 23.41 -46.94 10.48
C PHE A 17 24.50 -46.00 9.96
N ARG A 18 24.22 -45.20 8.93
CA ARG A 18 25.14 -44.16 8.44
C ARG A 18 25.26 -42.97 9.39
N ILE A 19 24.38 -42.87 10.38
CA ILE A 19 24.31 -41.72 11.31
C ILE A 19 25.19 -41.93 12.55
N GLU A 20 25.51 -43.16 12.94
CA GLU A 20 26.42 -43.46 14.07
C GLU A 20 27.85 -43.72 13.59
N GLY A 21 28.61 -42.67 13.26
CA GLY A 21 30.08 -42.83 13.16
C GLY A 21 30.85 -41.97 12.17
N THR A 22 30.21 -41.11 11.40
CA THR A 22 30.93 -40.09 10.62
C THR A 22 30.78 -38.74 11.26
N ALA A 23 31.89 -38.19 11.80
CA ALA A 23 31.97 -36.78 12.11
C ALA A 23 31.58 -36.00 10.85
N LEU A 24 30.40 -35.39 10.88
CA LEU A 24 29.97 -34.48 9.84
C LEU A 24 31.05 -33.39 9.75
N PRO A 25 31.62 -33.09 8.56
CA PRO A 25 32.42 -31.89 8.43
C PRO A 25 31.50 -30.75 8.84
N VAL A 26 31.91 -29.98 9.85
CA VAL A 26 31.20 -28.78 10.26
C VAL A 26 31.02 -27.95 9.01
N THR A 27 29.80 -27.90 8.48
CA THR A 27 29.50 -27.14 7.26
C THR A 27 29.76 -25.70 7.62
N THR A 28 30.94 -25.21 7.29
CA THR A 28 31.26 -23.80 7.37
C THR A 28 30.31 -23.12 6.41
N GLY A 29 29.27 -22.47 6.96
CA GLY A 29 28.28 -21.78 6.17
C GLY A 29 28.94 -20.80 5.20
N PHE A 30 28.27 -20.53 4.08
CA PHE A 30 28.77 -19.59 3.08
C PHE A 30 29.11 -18.24 3.74
N ARG A 31 30.39 -17.84 3.66
CA ARG A 31 30.91 -16.59 4.22
C ARG A 31 31.51 -15.73 3.12
N ILE A 32 31.14 -14.44 3.13
CA ILE A 32 31.70 -13.41 2.26
C ILE A 32 32.95 -12.85 2.93
N ASP A 33 34.11 -13.36 2.53
CA ASP A 33 35.43 -13.00 3.07
C ASP A 33 36.37 -12.38 2.02
N THR A 34 36.00 -12.43 0.73
CA THR A 34 36.74 -11.84 -0.38
C THR A 34 35.90 -10.81 -1.14
N ALA A 35 36.60 -9.86 -1.79
CA ALA A 35 35.97 -8.85 -2.63
C ALA A 35 35.13 -9.47 -3.76
N ASP A 36 35.59 -10.58 -4.34
CA ASP A 36 34.85 -11.28 -5.40
C ASP A 36 33.53 -11.87 -4.89
N LYS A 37 33.51 -12.44 -3.68
CA LYS A 37 32.28 -12.95 -3.05
C LYS A 37 31.33 -11.80 -2.70
N ALA A 38 31.85 -10.64 -2.29
CA ALA A 38 31.04 -9.46 -2.03
C ALA A 38 30.42 -8.90 -3.32
N ALA A 39 31.20 -8.82 -4.41
CA ALA A 39 30.71 -8.41 -5.72
C ALA A 39 29.64 -9.38 -6.26
N TRP A 40 29.82 -10.68 -6.07
CA TRP A 40 28.80 -11.67 -6.41
C TRP A 40 27.52 -11.51 -5.60
N ALA A 41 27.62 -11.31 -4.28
CA ALA A 41 26.47 -11.10 -3.41
C ALA A 41 25.72 -9.81 -3.77
N GLY A 42 26.43 -8.71 -4.03
CA GLY A 42 25.85 -7.45 -4.49
C GLY A 42 25.09 -7.62 -5.81
N ARG A 43 25.67 -8.31 -6.81
CA ARG A 43 24.97 -8.62 -8.07
C ARG A 43 23.70 -9.44 -7.84
N LYS A 44 23.73 -10.42 -6.93
CA LYS A 44 22.57 -11.26 -6.62
C LYS A 44 21.46 -10.50 -5.92
N ILE A 45 21.80 -9.50 -5.10
CA ILE A 45 20.83 -8.62 -4.45
C ILE A 45 20.14 -7.76 -5.50
N VAL A 46 20.91 -7.09 -6.38
CA VAL A 46 20.34 -6.28 -7.47
C VAL A 46 19.43 -7.12 -8.39
N GLU A 47 19.86 -8.32 -8.78
CA GLU A 47 19.04 -9.25 -9.58
C GLU A 47 17.73 -9.64 -8.86
N ALA A 48 17.77 -9.79 -7.54
CA ALA A 48 16.58 -10.08 -6.75
C ALA A 48 15.64 -8.86 -6.65
N GLU A 49 16.19 -7.65 -6.48
CA GLU A 49 15.45 -6.38 -6.49
C GLU A 49 14.75 -6.16 -7.84
N ASP A 50 15.46 -6.34 -8.95
CA ASP A 50 14.89 -6.23 -10.31
C ASP A 50 13.74 -7.22 -10.51
N ARG A 51 13.88 -8.45 -9.99
CA ARG A 51 12.83 -9.46 -10.06
C ARG A 51 11.62 -9.07 -9.21
N ILE A 52 11.82 -8.48 -8.03
CA ILE A 52 10.74 -7.96 -7.18
C ILE A 52 10.01 -6.81 -7.90
N ASP A 53 10.76 -5.88 -8.49
CA ASP A 53 10.20 -4.74 -9.20
C ASP A 53 9.41 -5.17 -10.45
N HIS A 54 9.90 -6.16 -11.18
CA HIS A 54 9.16 -6.77 -12.28
C HIS A 54 7.83 -7.39 -11.79
N GLN A 55 7.87 -8.19 -10.71
CA GLN A 55 6.65 -8.79 -10.15
C GLN A 55 5.67 -7.74 -9.62
N ARG A 56 6.16 -6.65 -9.04
CA ARG A 56 5.33 -5.51 -8.61
C ARG A 56 4.59 -4.90 -9.80
N THR A 57 5.31 -4.62 -10.89
CA THR A 57 4.74 -4.08 -12.13
C THR A 57 3.65 -5.00 -12.70
N VAL A 58 3.91 -6.31 -12.74
CA VAL A 58 2.94 -7.31 -13.21
C VAL A 58 1.70 -7.33 -12.31
N ALA A 59 1.88 -7.29 -10.98
CA ALA A 59 0.77 -7.27 -10.03
C ALA A 59 -0.09 -6.01 -10.16
N GLU A 60 0.51 -4.84 -10.35
CA GLU A 60 -0.20 -3.58 -10.60
C GLU A 60 -1.04 -3.64 -11.88
N GLU A 61 -0.49 -4.21 -12.95
CA GLU A 61 -1.23 -4.40 -14.20
C GLU A 61 -2.45 -5.33 -14.03
N TYR A 62 -2.31 -6.42 -13.26
CA TYR A 62 -3.45 -7.29 -12.96
C TYR A 62 -4.52 -6.59 -12.13
N LYS A 63 -4.14 -5.81 -11.11
CA LYS A 63 -5.10 -5.00 -10.33
C LYS A 63 -5.86 -4.04 -11.22
N ARG A 64 -5.14 -3.30 -12.08
CA ARG A 64 -5.74 -2.38 -13.04
C ARG A 64 -6.79 -3.06 -13.93
N ARG A 65 -6.49 -4.26 -14.43
CA ARG A 65 -7.42 -5.04 -15.25
C ARG A 65 -8.64 -5.53 -14.47
N ILE A 66 -8.46 -5.95 -13.22
CA ILE A 66 -9.55 -6.37 -12.35
C ILE A 66 -10.48 -5.18 -12.08
N ASP A 67 -9.91 -4.01 -11.77
CA ASP A 67 -10.68 -2.79 -11.52
C ASP A 67 -11.44 -2.34 -12.78
N GLU A 68 -10.80 -2.38 -13.96
CA GLU A 68 -11.44 -2.06 -15.22
C GLU A 68 -12.59 -3.03 -15.55
N TRP A 69 -12.37 -4.34 -15.35
CA TRP A 69 -13.41 -5.35 -15.53
C TRP A 69 -14.59 -5.13 -14.58
N PHE A 70 -14.32 -4.84 -13.30
CA PHE A 70 -15.33 -4.56 -12.30
C PHE A 70 -16.15 -3.33 -12.66
N GLU A 71 -15.50 -2.22 -12.98
CA GLU A 71 -16.15 -0.96 -13.38
C GLU A 71 -16.97 -1.11 -14.66
N ARG A 72 -16.51 -1.91 -15.63
CA ARG A 72 -17.31 -2.23 -16.82
C ARG A 72 -18.55 -3.04 -16.47
N THR A 73 -18.43 -4.04 -15.61
CA THR A 73 -19.52 -4.96 -15.25
C THR A 73 -20.64 -4.24 -14.50
N ILE A 74 -20.30 -3.36 -13.55
CA ILE A 74 -21.29 -2.64 -12.75
C ILE A 74 -21.80 -1.35 -13.41
N ARG A 75 -21.29 -0.99 -14.60
CA ARG A 75 -21.64 0.26 -15.27
C ARG A 75 -23.13 0.35 -15.57
N GLU A 76 -23.69 -0.73 -16.12
CA GLU A 76 -25.10 -0.82 -16.49
C GLU A 76 -26.00 -0.82 -15.24
N ASP A 77 -25.57 -1.50 -14.18
CA ASP A 77 -26.28 -1.48 -12.89
C ASP A 77 -26.29 -0.07 -12.28
N ARG A 78 -25.13 0.62 -12.27
CA ARG A 78 -25.05 2.01 -11.80
C ARG A 78 -25.93 2.95 -12.64
N ALA A 79 -25.93 2.79 -13.96
CA ALA A 79 -26.79 3.56 -14.85
C ALA A 79 -28.28 3.30 -14.57
N SER A 80 -28.66 2.03 -14.39
CA SER A 80 -30.02 1.62 -14.06
C SER A 80 -30.47 2.16 -12.71
N ILE A 81 -29.61 2.09 -11.68
CA ILE A 81 -29.87 2.65 -10.35
C ILE A 81 -30.10 4.16 -10.44
N ASN A 82 -29.24 4.89 -11.17
CA ASN A 82 -29.37 6.33 -11.32
C ASN A 82 -30.64 6.71 -12.07
N TYR A 83 -30.92 6.03 -13.17
CA TYR A 83 -32.13 6.24 -13.96
C TYR A 83 -33.40 6.02 -13.12
N LEU A 84 -33.52 4.87 -12.45
CA LEU A 84 -34.66 4.56 -11.58
C LEU A 84 -34.78 5.54 -10.41
N ARG A 85 -33.65 5.98 -9.84
CA ARG A 85 -33.64 6.97 -8.76
C ARG A 85 -34.19 8.32 -9.23
N GLU A 86 -33.79 8.79 -10.40
CA GLU A 86 -34.32 10.05 -10.96
C GLU A 86 -35.80 9.94 -11.33
N MET A 87 -36.25 8.80 -11.85
CA MET A 87 -37.69 8.55 -12.08
C MET A 87 -38.51 8.52 -10.80
N LEU A 88 -37.95 7.93 -9.73
CA LEU A 88 -38.63 7.76 -8.44
C LEU A 88 -38.71 9.06 -7.64
N LYS A 89 -37.74 9.96 -7.81
CA LYS A 89 -37.63 11.23 -7.08
C LYS A 89 -38.88 12.12 -7.12
N PRO A 90 -39.49 12.45 -8.28
CA PRO A 90 -40.70 13.28 -8.32
C PRO A 90 -41.88 12.63 -7.61
N PHE A 91 -42.04 11.31 -7.73
CA PHE A 91 -43.09 10.56 -7.06
C PHE A 91 -42.92 10.60 -5.53
N VAL A 92 -41.72 10.33 -5.04
CA VAL A 92 -41.41 10.36 -3.60
C VAL A 92 -41.62 11.75 -3.01
N LEU A 93 -41.23 12.81 -3.75
CA LEU A 93 -41.46 14.19 -3.33
C LEU A 93 -42.94 14.51 -3.17
N ALA A 94 -43.79 14.10 -4.13
CA ALA A 94 -45.23 14.30 -4.07
C ALA A 94 -45.87 13.54 -2.89
N GLU A 95 -45.50 12.27 -2.71
CA GLU A 95 -46.02 11.43 -1.62
C GLU A 95 -45.61 11.96 -0.24
N ILE A 96 -44.34 12.36 -0.06
CA ILE A 96 -43.88 12.94 1.21
C ILE A 96 -44.56 14.27 1.52
N GLN A 97 -44.85 15.10 0.51
CA GLN A 97 -45.63 16.33 0.71
C GLN A 97 -47.07 16.04 1.18
N GLY A 98 -47.65 14.91 0.77
CA GLY A 98 -48.96 14.46 1.24
C GLY A 98 -48.96 13.88 2.67
N LEU A 99 -47.79 13.52 3.23
CA LEU A 99 -47.70 12.96 4.57
C LEU A 99 -47.84 14.05 5.65
N LYS A 100 -48.75 13.81 6.61
CA LYS A 100 -48.94 14.67 7.78
C LYS A 100 -47.73 14.66 8.74
N LYS A 101 -46.97 13.56 8.79
CA LYS A 101 -45.79 13.37 9.65
C LYS A 101 -44.79 12.39 9.01
N GLY A 102 -43.51 12.76 9.03
CA GLY A 102 -42.39 11.91 8.58
C GLY A 102 -41.91 12.17 7.15
N LYS A 103 -40.66 11.80 6.85
CA LYS A 103 -40.03 11.91 5.52
C LYS A 103 -39.65 10.54 4.93
N THR A 104 -40.33 9.48 5.38
CA THR A 104 -40.04 8.09 5.04
C THR A 104 -41.30 7.40 4.55
N LEU A 105 -41.23 6.85 3.35
CA LEU A 105 -42.23 5.98 2.75
C LEU A 105 -41.81 4.52 2.97
N LYS A 106 -42.73 3.71 3.47
CA LYS A 106 -42.52 2.27 3.69
C LYS A 106 -43.32 1.49 2.66
N TYR A 107 -42.64 0.71 1.83
CA TYR A 107 -43.24 -0.23 0.90
C TYR A 107 -42.75 -1.65 1.22
N PHE A 108 -43.37 -2.65 0.59
CA PHE A 108 -42.96 -4.03 0.80
C PHE A 108 -41.50 -4.23 0.36
N GLY A 109 -40.63 -4.61 1.29
CA GLY A 109 -39.21 -4.87 1.02
C GLY A 109 -38.33 -3.62 0.83
N VAL A 110 -38.86 -2.40 0.89
CA VAL A 110 -38.07 -1.18 0.69
C VAL A 110 -38.57 0.00 1.53
N ASN A 111 -37.63 0.75 2.09
CA ASN A 111 -37.89 2.02 2.76
C ASN A 111 -37.25 3.15 1.95
N ILE A 112 -38.05 4.14 1.56
CA ILE A 112 -37.57 5.29 0.79
C ILE A 112 -37.67 6.52 1.68
N ALA A 113 -36.54 7.14 2.00
CA ALA A 113 -36.50 8.32 2.84
C ALA A 113 -35.79 9.46 2.13
N MET A 114 -36.31 10.68 2.28
CA MET A 114 -35.59 11.88 1.89
C MET A 114 -34.87 12.47 3.09
N ARG A 115 -33.54 12.53 3.00
CA ARG A 115 -32.70 13.21 3.99
C ARG A 115 -32.07 14.45 3.38
N LYS A 116 -31.99 15.53 4.17
CA LYS A 116 -31.13 16.66 3.86
C LYS A 116 -29.70 16.21 4.11
N LEU A 117 -28.82 16.32 3.11
CA LEU A 117 -27.38 16.16 3.33
C LEU A 117 -26.86 17.39 4.11
N PRO A 118 -25.77 17.27 4.87
CA PRO A 118 -25.15 18.44 5.49
C PRO A 118 -24.82 19.46 4.40
N ASP A 119 -25.06 20.74 4.71
CA ASP A 119 -24.74 21.83 3.80
C ASP A 119 -23.23 21.81 3.58
N LYS A 120 -22.80 21.73 2.32
CA LYS A 120 -21.39 21.85 1.95
C LYS A 120 -21.08 23.32 1.70
N ALA A 121 -20.02 23.82 2.31
CA ALA A 121 -19.43 25.08 1.93
C ALA A 121 -18.34 24.77 0.89
N ASP A 122 -18.56 25.18 -0.35
CA ASP A 122 -17.51 25.17 -1.36
C ASP A 122 -16.61 26.39 -1.11
N ILE A 123 -15.32 26.14 -0.93
CA ILE A 123 -14.32 27.19 -0.67
C ILE A 123 -13.70 27.55 -2.02
N GLU A 124 -14.07 28.70 -2.57
CA GLU A 124 -13.57 29.18 -3.87
C GLU A 124 -12.13 29.71 -3.78
N ASP A 125 -11.77 30.31 -2.65
CA ASP A 125 -10.44 30.83 -2.35
C ASP A 125 -10.07 30.50 -0.90
N GLU A 126 -9.19 29.51 -0.74
CA GLU A 126 -8.78 28.98 0.55
C GLU A 126 -7.94 29.99 1.34
N ASP A 127 -7.06 30.76 0.68
CA ASP A 127 -6.16 31.70 1.33
C ASP A 127 -6.91 32.94 1.84
N ALA A 128 -7.83 33.48 1.03
CA ALA A 128 -8.67 34.59 1.46
C ALA A 128 -9.64 34.19 2.58
N ALA A 129 -10.19 32.97 2.51
CA ALA A 129 -11.06 32.43 3.55
C ALA A 129 -10.32 32.20 4.87
N ILE A 130 -9.08 31.69 4.83
CA ILE A 130 -8.25 31.51 6.03
C ILE A 130 -7.94 32.87 6.66
N LEU A 131 -7.48 33.86 5.90
CA LEU A 131 -7.13 35.18 6.43
C LEU A 131 -8.33 35.86 7.12
N TYR A 132 -9.50 35.83 6.48
CA TYR A 132 -10.72 36.39 7.06
C TYR A 132 -11.21 35.61 8.28
N CYS A 133 -11.07 34.28 8.27
CA CYS A 133 -11.43 33.44 9.42
C CYS A 133 -10.45 33.61 10.59
N GLU A 134 -9.16 33.87 10.35
CA GLU A 134 -8.20 34.22 11.40
C GLU A 134 -8.57 35.52 12.13
N GLU A 135 -9.08 36.53 11.41
CA GLU A 135 -9.46 37.82 11.99
C GLU A 135 -10.82 37.82 12.69
N HIS A 136 -11.81 37.08 12.16
CA HIS A 136 -13.19 37.20 12.62
C HIS A 136 -13.77 35.94 13.29
N LEU A 137 -13.26 34.73 12.96
CA LEU A 137 -13.81 33.46 13.44
C LEU A 137 -12.69 32.42 13.66
N PRO A 138 -11.78 32.63 14.64
CA PRO A 138 -10.62 31.77 14.86
C PRO A 138 -10.99 30.31 15.21
N GLN A 139 -12.24 30.05 15.60
CA GLN A 139 -12.75 28.69 15.84
C GLN A 139 -12.88 27.83 14.56
N VAL A 140 -12.78 28.42 13.36
CA VAL A 140 -12.91 27.71 12.08
C VAL A 140 -11.54 27.26 11.53
N VAL A 141 -10.44 27.87 12.01
CA VAL A 141 -9.09 27.63 11.49
C VAL A 141 -8.33 26.67 12.42
N GLU A 142 -8.02 25.47 11.94
CA GLU A 142 -7.15 24.53 12.65
C GLU A 142 -5.68 24.83 12.35
N ILE A 143 -4.99 25.50 13.28
CA ILE A 143 -3.56 25.78 13.14
C ILE A 143 -2.76 24.52 13.47
N ARG A 144 -2.41 23.74 12.43
CA ARG A 144 -1.58 22.54 12.58
C ARG A 144 -0.11 22.93 12.79
N LYS A 145 0.26 23.25 14.03
CA LYS A 145 1.67 23.49 14.41
C LYS A 145 2.45 22.18 14.29
N THR A 146 3.27 22.07 13.24
CA THR A 146 4.17 20.93 13.03
C THR A 146 5.62 21.37 13.17
N LEU A 147 6.42 20.53 13.82
CA LEU A 147 7.86 20.76 13.94
C LEU A 147 8.54 20.43 12.62
N VAL A 148 9.30 21.38 12.10
CA VAL A 148 10.13 21.17 10.90
C VAL A 148 11.33 20.32 11.29
N LYS A 149 11.25 19.00 11.02
CA LYS A 149 12.26 18.00 11.43
C LYS A 149 13.68 18.33 10.95
N SER A 150 13.83 19.01 9.82
CA SER A 150 15.15 19.41 9.28
C SER A 150 15.81 20.53 10.09
N VAL A 151 15.04 21.54 10.49
CA VAL A 151 15.50 22.64 11.35
C VAL A 151 15.73 22.13 12.78
N LEU A 152 14.85 21.24 13.25
CA LEU A 152 15.00 20.59 14.55
C LEU A 152 16.31 19.78 14.65
N LYS A 153 16.62 18.96 13.63
CA LYS A 153 17.89 18.22 13.56
C LYS A 153 19.10 19.17 13.57
N ARG A 154 19.02 20.29 12.84
CA ARG A 154 20.11 21.28 12.80
C ARG A 154 20.31 21.98 14.14
N ALA A 155 19.23 22.41 14.79
CA ALA A 155 19.28 23.06 16.09
C ALA A 155 19.84 22.14 17.18
N LEU A 156 19.51 20.84 17.15
CA LEU A 156 20.07 19.84 18.07
C LEU A 156 21.58 19.60 17.82
N VAL A 157 22.02 19.63 16.56
CA VAL A 157 23.45 19.51 16.19
C VAL A 157 24.23 20.79 16.55
N GLU A 158 23.60 21.96 16.46
CA GLU A 158 24.17 23.26 16.84
C GLU A 158 24.18 23.50 18.36
N GLY A 159 23.66 22.57 19.17
CA GLY A 159 23.77 22.57 20.63
C GLY A 159 22.59 23.19 21.39
N TYR A 160 21.44 23.39 20.74
CA TYR A 160 20.22 23.80 21.44
C TYR A 160 19.54 22.60 22.11
N GLU A 161 19.41 22.66 23.43
CA GLU A 161 18.62 21.70 24.20
C GLU A 161 17.13 22.01 24.05
N ILE A 162 16.42 21.20 23.27
CA ILE A 162 14.98 21.33 23.07
C ILE A 162 14.27 20.31 23.96
N PRO A 163 13.47 20.74 24.96
CA PRO A 163 12.76 19.83 25.85
C PRO A 163 11.89 18.84 25.08
N GLY A 164 12.10 17.54 25.30
CA GLY A 164 11.34 16.46 24.66
C GLY A 164 11.91 15.95 23.33
N VAL A 165 13.08 16.41 22.90
CA VAL A 165 13.73 15.90 21.69
C VAL A 165 15.12 15.38 22.01
N GLU A 166 15.28 14.06 21.87
CA GLU A 166 16.57 13.37 21.99
C GLU A 166 17.09 13.03 20.60
N LEU A 167 18.35 13.38 20.32
CA LEU A 167 19.00 13.03 19.07
C LEU A 167 19.56 11.61 19.18
N THR A 168 18.80 10.61 18.75
CA THR A 168 19.34 9.27 18.55
C THR A 168 20.10 9.23 17.23
N PRO A 169 21.41 8.92 17.20
CA PRO A 169 22.13 8.65 15.97
C PRO A 169 21.42 7.51 15.23
N GLY A 170 21.05 7.75 13.96
CA GLY A 170 20.40 6.72 13.14
C GLY A 170 21.34 5.54 12.90
N PRO A 171 20.80 4.31 12.77
CA PRO A 171 21.62 3.16 12.43
C PRO A 171 22.25 3.35 11.04
N GLU A 172 23.48 2.87 10.88
CA GLU A 172 24.09 2.76 9.55
C GLU A 172 23.40 1.63 8.79
N GLU A 173 22.73 1.97 7.69
CA GLU A 173 22.14 1.00 6.78
C GLU A 173 23.00 0.83 5.54
N MET A 174 23.22 -0.42 5.14
CA MET A 174 23.95 -0.75 3.93
C MET A 174 23.04 -0.52 2.71
N TYR A 175 23.46 0.38 1.83
CA TYR A 175 22.79 0.61 0.55
C TYR A 175 23.58 -0.08 -0.58
N ILE A 176 22.90 -0.92 -1.36
CA ILE A 176 23.46 -1.62 -2.52
C ILE A 176 22.72 -1.13 -3.75
N SER A 177 23.47 -0.64 -4.74
CA SER A 177 22.91 -0.20 -6.02
C SER A 177 23.70 -0.79 -7.18
N GLY A 178 23.01 -1.28 -8.21
CA GLY A 178 23.63 -1.69 -9.47
C GLY A 178 24.12 -0.49 -10.29
N ASP A 179 25.22 -0.66 -11.01
CA ASP A 179 25.68 0.32 -11.99
C ASP A 179 24.68 0.39 -13.16
N LYS A 180 24.06 1.56 -13.35
CA LYS A 180 23.05 1.79 -14.41
C LYS A 180 23.65 2.00 -15.79
N SER A 181 24.98 1.97 -15.93
CA SER A 181 25.73 2.28 -17.15
C SER A 181 25.41 1.43 -18.40
N HIS A 182 24.69 0.32 -18.28
CA HIS A 182 24.36 -0.55 -19.43
C HIS A 182 22.89 -0.48 -19.93
N ALA A 183 22.02 0.33 -19.32
CA ALA A 183 20.60 0.35 -19.68
C ALA A 183 20.21 1.32 -20.83
N THR A 184 21.14 2.12 -21.38
CA THR A 184 20.82 3.19 -22.35
C THR A 184 21.42 2.99 -23.75
N SER A 185 21.82 1.77 -24.12
CA SER A 185 22.30 1.45 -25.48
C SER A 185 21.25 0.59 -26.21
N GLY A 186 20.06 1.14 -26.46
CA GLY A 186 18.99 0.39 -27.12
C GLY A 186 17.78 1.18 -27.63
N GLN A 187 17.82 2.52 -27.64
CA GLN A 187 16.77 3.34 -28.28
C GLN A 187 17.38 4.47 -29.11
N THR A 188 18.05 4.09 -30.19
CA THR A 188 18.21 4.94 -31.38
C THR A 188 18.23 4.02 -32.60
N ASN A 189 17.06 3.80 -33.20
CA ASN A 189 16.87 3.62 -34.65
C ASN A 189 15.44 3.16 -34.96
N ALA A 190 14.60 4.08 -35.43
CA ALA A 190 13.80 3.91 -36.65
C ALA A 190 13.12 5.25 -36.96
N ALA A 191 13.50 5.80 -38.11
CA ALA A 191 12.88 6.93 -38.77
C ALA A 191 11.54 6.54 -39.42
#